data_AF-A0A660NQG6-F1
#
_entry.id   AF-A0A660NQG6-F1
#
_cell.length_a   1.000
_cell.length_b   1.000
_cell.length_c   1.000
_cell.angle_alpha   90.00
_cell.angle_beta   90.00
_cell.angle_gamma   90.00
#
_symmetry.space_group_name_H-M   'P 1'
#
loop_
_entity.id
_entity.type
_entity.pdbx_description
1 polymer ?
#
loop_
_entity_poly.entity_id
_entity_poly.type
_entity_poly.pdbx_seq_one_letter_code
_entity_poly.pdbx_strand_id
1 'polypeptide(L)'
;MVAPAAARASDGRVVLASAGTESNAKAGTENSAKASTKAGTEDGTPAGEDEGRSAAGTAPGSATGACASKAPIRLAGLDWESGQITTAIIDRLLRDGYGCRTEIVPGSSASLETALMQNDIQLIAEQWVGRSAVMDQAEREHRVAIIGDTLKGGAVQGWYVPDYVQKAYPDLKTVQDLARYARLFPDPEKPGKARLLNCPSGWVCETFNTRLLKNTGLSGAYN
;
A
#
# COMPACT_ATOMS: atom_id res chain seq x y z
N MET A 1 -26.90 -3.99 -2.63
CA MET A 1 -25.45 -4.02 -2.37
C MET A 1 -24.77 -3.33 -3.54
N VAL A 2 -24.41 -2.06 -3.39
CA VAL A 2 -23.88 -1.21 -4.48
C VAL A 2 -22.38 -1.08 -4.23
N ALA A 3 -21.56 -1.49 -5.19
CA ALA A 3 -20.12 -1.25 -5.15
C ALA A 3 -19.87 0.28 -5.12
N PRO A 4 -18.93 0.80 -4.31
CA PRO A 4 -18.63 2.22 -4.35
C PRO A 4 -18.00 2.54 -5.71
N ALA A 5 -18.47 3.61 -6.33
CA ALA A 5 -18.08 4.07 -7.64
C ALA A 5 -16.56 4.25 -7.75
N ALA A 6 -15.91 3.40 -8.53
CA ALA A 6 -14.56 3.65 -9.01
C ALA A 6 -14.56 4.82 -10.01
N ALA A 7 -13.51 5.65 -9.89
CA ALA A 7 -13.06 6.65 -10.87
C ALA A 7 -13.96 7.88 -11.12
N ARG A 8 -13.75 8.93 -10.30
CA ARG A 8 -13.76 10.32 -10.81
C ARG A 8 -12.59 11.11 -10.23
N ALA A 9 -11.46 11.07 -10.94
CA ALA A 9 -10.47 12.14 -10.91
C ALA A 9 -10.52 12.87 -12.26
N SER A 10 -11.61 13.59 -12.54
CA SER A 10 -11.75 14.42 -13.75
C SER A 10 -11.06 15.80 -13.60
N ASP A 11 -10.31 16.01 -12.51
CA ASP A 11 -9.82 17.31 -12.06
C ASP A 11 -8.28 17.37 -12.03
N GLY A 12 -7.59 16.47 -12.73
CA GLY A 12 -6.12 16.41 -12.79
C GLY A 12 -5.43 15.91 -11.52
N ARG A 13 -6.19 15.34 -10.56
CA ARG A 13 -5.64 14.78 -9.32
C ARG A 13 -4.99 13.43 -9.54
N VAL A 14 -3.88 13.22 -8.84
CA VAL A 14 -3.09 11.99 -8.88
C VAL A 14 -3.57 11.02 -7.79
N VAL A 15 -3.51 9.72 -8.07
CA VAL A 15 -4.24 8.71 -7.29
C VAL A 15 -3.28 7.79 -6.52
N LEU A 16 -3.65 7.47 -5.29
CA LEU A 16 -2.96 6.53 -4.42
C LEU A 16 -3.90 5.42 -3.97
N ALA A 17 -3.45 4.19 -4.02
CA ALA A 17 -4.07 3.10 -3.29
C ALA A 17 -3.22 2.81 -2.04
N SER A 18 -3.84 2.86 -0.86
CA SER A 18 -3.16 2.68 0.42
C SER A 18 -3.00 1.18 0.72
N ALA A 19 -1.88 0.82 1.33
CA ALA A 19 -1.64 -0.49 1.95
C ALA A 19 -2.18 -0.56 3.40
N GLY A 20 -2.71 0.55 3.93
CA GLY A 20 -3.12 0.73 5.32
C GLY A 20 -2.40 1.89 6.02
N THR A 21 -2.77 2.14 7.27
CA THR A 21 -2.08 3.07 8.19
C THR A 21 -1.35 2.29 9.28
N GLU A 22 -0.18 2.77 9.70
CA GLU A 22 0.62 2.07 10.70
C GLU A 22 0.10 2.32 12.13
N SER A 23 -0.18 1.23 12.85
CA SER A 23 -0.26 1.22 14.32
C SER A 23 1.15 1.01 14.87
N ASN A 24 1.79 2.08 15.35
CA ASN A 24 3.05 1.99 16.09
C ASN A 24 2.97 0.88 17.15
N ALA A 25 3.91 -0.06 17.09
CA ALA A 25 4.13 -1.20 17.99
C ALA A 25 3.26 -1.22 19.26
N LYS A 26 2.10 -1.89 19.18
CA LYS A 26 1.49 -2.47 20.39
C LYS A 26 2.04 -3.88 20.54
N ALA A 27 2.80 -4.10 21.60
CA ALA A 27 2.99 -5.44 22.14
C ALA A 27 1.60 -6.05 22.35
N GLY A 28 1.25 -7.03 21.51
CA GLY A 28 -0.07 -7.65 21.51
C GLY A 28 -0.18 -8.66 22.65
N THR A 29 -1.08 -8.39 23.59
CA THR A 29 -1.88 -9.43 24.24
C THR A 29 -3.27 -9.41 23.60
N GLU A 30 -3.70 -10.58 23.14
CA GLU A 30 -4.95 -10.86 22.44
C GLU A 30 -6.21 -10.46 23.24
N ASN A 31 -7.31 -10.10 22.56
CA ASN A 31 -8.53 -10.92 22.63
C ASN A 31 -9.62 -10.54 21.62
N SER A 32 -10.24 -11.58 21.08
CA SER A 32 -11.33 -11.58 20.11
C SER A 32 -12.64 -11.07 20.71
N ALA A 33 -13.41 -10.29 19.95
CA ALA A 33 -14.85 -10.12 20.20
C ALA A 33 -15.64 -9.99 18.90
N LYS A 34 -16.74 -10.74 18.86
CA LYS A 34 -17.60 -11.13 17.74
C LYS A 34 -18.32 -9.95 17.07
N ALA A 35 -18.41 -9.96 15.75
CA ALA A 35 -19.44 -9.23 15.02
C ALA A 35 -20.64 -10.16 14.78
N SER A 36 -21.79 -9.78 15.35
CA SER A 36 -23.07 -10.46 15.18
C SER A 36 -23.81 -9.87 13.97
N THR A 37 -24.06 -10.69 12.95
CA THR A 37 -24.95 -10.38 11.83
C THR A 37 -26.40 -10.60 12.23
N LYS A 38 -27.28 -9.65 11.88
CA LYS A 38 -28.72 -9.92 11.79
C LYS A 38 -29.22 -9.51 10.40
N ALA A 39 -29.67 -10.52 9.67
CA ALA A 39 -30.40 -10.41 8.41
C ALA A 39 -31.85 -9.97 8.67
N GLY A 40 -32.41 -9.24 7.72
CA GLY A 40 -33.83 -8.95 7.58
C GLY A 40 -34.29 -9.38 6.19
N THR A 41 -35.42 -10.10 6.18
CA THR A 41 -36.05 -10.93 5.15
C THR A 41 -37.32 -10.17 4.70
N GLU A 42 -37.51 -9.86 3.41
CA GLU A 42 -38.42 -10.47 2.40
C GLU A 42 -39.65 -9.63 2.05
N ASP A 43 -40.29 -10.04 0.93
CA ASP A 43 -41.58 -9.69 0.31
C ASP A 43 -41.53 -8.63 -0.80
N GLY A 44 -42.00 -8.84 -2.05
CA GLY A 44 -42.63 -10.00 -2.69
C GLY A 44 -43.53 -9.59 -3.87
N THR A 45 -43.37 -10.28 -5.03
CA THR A 45 -44.37 -10.58 -6.10
C THR A 45 -44.70 -9.51 -7.20
N PRO A 46 -45.19 -9.90 -8.42
CA PRO A 46 -44.45 -9.73 -9.68
C PRO A 46 -45.31 -9.30 -10.91
N ALA A 47 -44.74 -9.50 -12.11
CA ALA A 47 -45.36 -9.79 -13.41
C ALA A 47 -45.64 -8.65 -14.41
N GLY A 48 -45.27 -8.90 -15.67
CA GLY A 48 -45.59 -8.10 -16.85
C GLY A 48 -44.59 -8.31 -17.99
N GLU A 49 -44.75 -9.40 -18.74
CA GLU A 49 -44.11 -9.63 -20.05
C GLU A 49 -44.77 -8.73 -21.11
N ASP A 50 -43.99 -8.20 -22.05
CA ASP A 50 -44.49 -7.90 -23.40
C ASP A 50 -43.35 -7.99 -24.43
N GLU A 51 -43.63 -8.69 -25.52
CA GLU A 51 -42.68 -9.08 -26.56
C GLU A 51 -42.51 -7.98 -27.63
N GLY A 52 -41.28 -7.87 -28.14
CA GLY A 52 -41.02 -7.67 -29.57
C GLY A 52 -40.80 -6.24 -30.07
N ARG A 53 -39.55 -5.90 -30.42
CA ARG A 53 -39.22 -5.30 -31.73
C ARG A 53 -37.71 -5.25 -32.03
N SER A 54 -37.34 -5.83 -33.16
CA SER A 54 -36.34 -5.39 -34.16
C SER A 54 -34.86 -5.25 -33.81
N ALA A 55 -34.06 -5.85 -34.68
CA ALA A 55 -32.60 -5.89 -34.72
C ALA A 55 -31.88 -4.54 -34.60
N ALA A 56 -30.81 -4.54 -33.81
CA ALA A 56 -29.64 -3.68 -33.98
C ALA A 56 -28.41 -4.48 -33.50
N GLY A 57 -27.43 -4.65 -34.39
CA GLY A 57 -26.16 -5.28 -34.04
C GLY A 57 -25.51 -4.56 -32.86
N THR A 58 -25.09 -5.33 -31.86
CA THR A 58 -24.32 -4.84 -30.72
C THR A 58 -23.00 -4.25 -31.21
N ALA A 59 -22.93 -2.93 -31.33
CA ALA A 59 -21.65 -2.24 -31.39
C ALA A 59 -20.88 -2.55 -30.10
N PRO A 60 -19.58 -2.85 -30.14
CA PRO A 60 -18.79 -2.98 -28.93
C PRO A 60 -18.91 -1.69 -28.13
N GLY A 61 -19.27 -1.82 -26.85
CA GLY A 61 -19.64 -0.73 -25.98
C GLY A 61 -18.66 0.43 -26.08
N SER A 62 -19.20 1.63 -26.32
CA SER A 62 -18.48 2.89 -26.22
C SER A 62 -17.64 2.87 -24.95
N ALA A 63 -16.33 3.05 -25.09
CA ALA A 63 -15.45 3.27 -23.96
C ALA A 63 -16.07 4.38 -23.10
N THR A 64 -16.64 3.98 -21.96
CA THR A 64 -17.10 4.90 -20.93
C THR A 64 -15.94 5.85 -20.66
N GLY A 65 -16.20 7.16 -20.55
CA GLY A 65 -15.20 8.24 -20.54
C GLY A 65 -14.12 8.22 -19.44
N ALA A 66 -13.82 7.07 -18.83
CA ALA A 66 -12.73 6.83 -17.90
C ALA A 66 -11.34 7.09 -18.51
N CYS A 67 -11.16 6.86 -19.81
CA CYS A 67 -9.86 7.01 -20.50
C CYS A 67 -9.95 7.98 -21.68
N ALA A 68 -10.51 9.16 -21.42
CA ALA A 68 -10.67 10.23 -22.41
C ALA A 68 -9.33 10.82 -22.92
N SER A 69 -8.25 10.70 -22.12
CA SER A 69 -6.91 11.13 -22.54
C SER A 69 -6.29 10.13 -23.51
N LYS A 70 -5.60 10.65 -24.53
CA LYS A 70 -4.77 9.79 -25.39
C LYS A 70 -3.53 9.30 -24.65
N ALA A 71 -2.97 10.02 -23.69
CA ALA A 71 -1.74 9.61 -23.00
C ALA A 71 -1.97 8.34 -22.15
N PRO A 72 -0.97 7.44 -22.01
CA PRO A 72 -1.09 6.29 -21.13
C PRO A 72 -1.18 6.73 -19.67
N ILE A 73 -1.94 5.99 -18.86
CA ILE A 73 -1.92 6.11 -17.40
C ILE A 73 -0.62 5.47 -16.92
N ARG A 74 0.26 6.27 -16.30
CA ARG A 74 1.57 5.78 -15.84
C ARG A 74 1.44 5.26 -14.40
N LEU A 75 1.74 3.99 -14.19
CA LEU A 75 1.63 3.26 -12.93
C LEU A 75 3.02 3.05 -12.34
N ALA A 76 3.11 3.09 -11.01
CA ALA A 76 4.35 2.81 -10.30
C ALA A 76 4.76 1.33 -10.40
N GLY A 77 5.98 1.09 -10.90
CA GLY A 77 6.65 -0.21 -10.92
C GLY A 77 7.43 -0.43 -9.63
N LEU A 78 6.71 -0.84 -8.58
CA LEU A 78 7.26 -1.16 -7.27
C LEU A 78 8.20 -2.37 -7.35
N ASP A 79 9.23 -2.40 -6.50
CA ASP A 79 10.28 -3.43 -6.51
C ASP A 79 10.10 -4.51 -5.43
N TRP A 80 8.97 -4.51 -4.71
CA TRP A 80 8.55 -5.58 -3.81
C TRP A 80 7.34 -6.34 -4.33
N GLU A 81 7.23 -7.61 -3.97
CA GLU A 81 6.36 -8.58 -4.65
C GLU A 81 4.87 -8.24 -4.50
N SER A 82 4.40 -7.84 -3.32
CA SER A 82 2.98 -7.46 -3.14
C SER A 82 2.62 -6.23 -3.96
N GLY A 83 3.52 -5.26 -4.05
CA GLY A 83 3.36 -4.06 -4.86
C GLY A 83 3.32 -4.38 -6.35
N GLN A 84 4.21 -5.28 -6.81
CA GLN A 84 4.22 -5.75 -8.20
C GLN A 84 2.91 -6.45 -8.58
N ILE A 85 2.42 -7.34 -7.72
CA ILE A 85 1.15 -8.05 -7.94
C ILE A 85 -0.01 -7.07 -8.01
N THR A 86 -0.09 -6.13 -7.07
CA THR A 86 -1.18 -5.16 -7.00
C THR A 86 -1.16 -4.20 -8.20
N THR A 87 0.02 -3.72 -8.61
CA THR A 87 0.18 -2.94 -9.85
C THR A 87 -0.25 -3.74 -11.07
N ALA A 88 0.16 -5.01 -11.20
CA ALA A 88 -0.18 -5.85 -12.35
C ALA A 88 -1.70 -6.12 -12.46
N ILE A 89 -2.38 -6.30 -11.33
CA ILE A 89 -3.84 -6.45 -11.30
C ILE A 89 -4.52 -5.16 -11.77
N ILE A 90 -4.12 -3.99 -11.24
CA ILE A 90 -4.68 -2.69 -11.64
C ILE A 90 -4.41 -2.42 -13.12
N ASP A 91 -3.19 -2.66 -13.60
CA ASP A 91 -2.82 -2.54 -15.00
C ASP A 91 -3.73 -3.37 -15.91
N ARG A 92 -3.94 -4.64 -15.55
CA ARG A 92 -4.83 -5.54 -16.29
C ARG A 92 -6.27 -5.03 -16.30
N LEU A 93 -6.79 -4.56 -15.17
CA LEU A 93 -8.15 -4.01 -15.08
C LEU A 93 -8.31 -2.77 -15.97
N LEU A 94 -7.33 -1.86 -15.94
CA LEU A 94 -7.35 -0.65 -16.77
C LEU A 94 -7.31 -0.99 -18.26
N ARG A 95 -6.41 -1.88 -18.68
CA ARG A 95 -6.27 -2.27 -20.09
C ARG A 95 -7.43 -3.12 -20.59
N ASP A 96 -7.73 -4.21 -19.91
CA ASP A 96 -8.68 -5.23 -20.40
C ASP A 96 -10.12 -4.90 -20.03
N GLY A 97 -10.34 -4.25 -18.87
CA GLY A 97 -11.68 -3.92 -18.37
C GLY A 97 -12.18 -2.55 -18.81
N TYR A 98 -11.30 -1.54 -18.86
CA TYR A 98 -11.66 -0.16 -19.20
C TYR A 98 -11.14 0.33 -20.55
N GLY A 99 -10.34 -0.48 -21.26
CA GLY A 99 -9.80 -0.13 -22.58
C GLY A 99 -8.74 0.98 -22.55
N CYS A 100 -8.09 1.20 -21.39
CA CYS A 100 -7.11 2.25 -21.20
C CYS A 100 -5.72 1.86 -21.70
N ARG A 101 -4.93 2.85 -22.11
CA ARG A 101 -3.48 2.66 -22.28
C ARG A 101 -2.79 2.86 -20.95
N THR A 102 -1.81 2.03 -20.64
CA THR A 102 -1.03 2.09 -19.40
C THR A 102 0.47 1.94 -19.68
N GLU A 103 1.29 2.41 -18.76
CA GLU A 103 2.74 2.24 -18.76
C GLU A 103 3.18 1.99 -17.31
N ILE A 104 4.02 0.99 -17.06
CA ILE A 104 4.59 0.76 -15.73
C ILE A 104 5.97 1.41 -15.69
N VAL A 105 6.18 2.32 -14.74
CA VAL A 105 7.41 3.10 -14.58
C VAL A 105 8.20 2.55 -13.39
N PRO A 106 9.34 1.86 -13.61
CA PRO A 106 10.13 1.31 -12.53
C PRO A 106 10.80 2.42 -11.70
N GLY A 107 10.96 2.20 -10.41
CA GLY A 107 11.71 3.10 -9.54
C GLY A 107 11.72 2.67 -8.08
N SER A 108 12.59 3.30 -7.29
CA SER A 108 12.53 3.21 -5.84
C SER A 108 11.28 3.89 -5.30
N SER A 109 10.81 3.50 -4.10
CA SER A 109 9.62 4.11 -3.51
C SER A 109 9.78 5.64 -3.38
N ALA A 110 10.94 6.14 -2.96
CA ALA A 110 11.18 7.58 -2.82
C ALA A 110 11.11 8.33 -4.17
N SER A 111 11.67 7.75 -5.23
CA SER A 111 11.59 8.34 -6.58
C SER A 111 10.17 8.32 -7.15
N LEU A 112 9.40 7.26 -6.88
CA LEU A 112 8.04 7.12 -7.38
C LEU A 112 7.07 8.06 -6.65
N GLU A 113 7.25 8.28 -5.34
CA GLU A 113 6.50 9.31 -4.61
C GLU A 113 6.74 10.72 -5.16
N THR A 114 8.00 11.02 -5.52
CA THR A 114 8.36 12.30 -6.14
C THR A 114 7.73 12.46 -7.53
N ALA A 115 7.81 11.41 -8.35
CA ALA A 115 7.19 11.38 -9.68
C ALA A 115 5.67 11.54 -9.60
N LEU A 116 5.03 10.91 -8.61
CA LEU A 116 3.60 11.06 -8.36
C LEU A 116 3.25 12.51 -8.04
N MET A 117 4.04 13.14 -7.17
CA MET A 117 3.87 14.54 -6.81
C MET A 117 4.01 15.49 -8.00
N GLN A 118 4.92 15.19 -8.92
CA GLN A 118 5.15 15.95 -10.14
C GLN A 118 4.12 15.63 -11.24
N ASN A 119 3.19 14.71 -10.99
CA ASN A 119 2.25 14.15 -11.97
C ASN A 119 2.96 13.47 -13.17
N ASP A 120 4.21 13.03 -12.97
CA ASP A 120 4.91 12.18 -13.92
C ASP A 120 4.33 10.77 -13.91
N ILE A 121 3.76 10.32 -12.79
CA ILE A 121 2.94 9.10 -12.72
C ILE A 121 1.56 9.41 -12.14
N GLN A 122 0.57 8.56 -12.44
CA GLN A 122 -0.83 8.77 -12.05
C GLN A 122 -1.26 7.86 -10.89
N LEU A 123 -0.56 6.74 -10.65
CA LEU A 123 -0.97 5.76 -9.64
C LEU A 123 0.21 5.05 -8.97
N ILE A 124 0.21 5.04 -7.63
CA ILE A 124 0.93 4.05 -6.83
C ILE A 124 -0.09 3.06 -6.27
N ALA A 125 0.09 1.78 -6.61
CA ALA A 125 -0.85 0.70 -6.29
C ALA A 125 -0.79 0.24 -4.84
N GLU A 126 0.34 0.47 -4.16
CA GLU A 126 0.54 0.10 -2.76
C GLU A 126 1.38 1.18 -2.07
N GLN A 127 0.71 2.19 -1.49
CA GLN A 127 1.36 3.25 -0.72
C GLN A 127 1.33 2.95 0.78
N TRP A 128 2.50 2.97 1.39
CA TRP A 128 2.67 2.90 2.85
C TRP A 128 2.56 4.31 3.43
N VAL A 129 1.39 4.65 3.95
CA VAL A 129 1.05 6.01 4.42
C VAL A 129 1.75 6.33 5.75
N GLY A 130 2.12 7.59 5.96
CA GLY A 130 2.73 8.07 7.21
C GLY A 130 4.25 7.90 7.30
N ARG A 131 4.91 7.51 6.20
CA ARG A 131 6.38 7.38 6.13
C ARG A 131 7.08 8.52 5.41
N SER A 132 6.34 9.20 4.55
CA SER A 132 6.89 10.18 3.62
C SER A 132 6.30 11.55 3.88
N ALA A 133 7.14 12.47 4.35
CA ALA A 133 6.75 13.87 4.48
C ALA A 133 6.29 14.47 3.14
N VAL A 134 6.81 13.96 2.02
CA VAL A 134 6.41 14.37 0.66
C VAL A 134 4.96 13.98 0.40
N MET A 135 4.57 12.73 0.71
CA MET A 135 3.20 12.26 0.53
C MET A 135 2.23 12.89 1.53
N ASP A 136 2.65 13.07 2.78
CA ASP A 136 1.84 13.75 3.78
C ASP A 136 1.57 15.22 3.36
N GLN A 137 2.55 15.89 2.76
CA GLN A 137 2.37 17.23 2.20
C GLN A 137 1.48 17.20 0.96
N ALA A 138 1.69 16.23 0.06
CA ALA A 138 0.90 16.02 -1.14
C ALA A 138 -0.60 15.90 -0.86
N GLU A 139 -0.94 15.13 0.17
CA GLU A 139 -2.31 14.87 0.59
C GLU A 139 -2.93 16.13 1.19
N ARG A 140 -2.20 16.84 2.06
CA ARG A 140 -2.64 18.12 2.63
C ARG A 140 -2.86 19.20 1.58
N GLU A 141 -2.04 19.23 0.53
CA GLU A 141 -2.16 20.15 -0.61
C GLU A 141 -3.22 19.68 -1.64
N HIS A 142 -3.89 18.54 -1.40
CA HIS A 142 -4.86 17.93 -2.31
C HIS A 142 -4.31 17.62 -3.71
N ARG A 143 -2.99 17.44 -3.83
CA ARG A 143 -2.31 17.06 -5.09
C ARG A 143 -2.41 15.56 -5.35
N VAL A 144 -2.47 14.77 -4.29
CA VAL A 144 -2.73 13.33 -4.34
C VAL A 144 -3.99 13.00 -3.52
N ALA A 145 -4.62 11.88 -3.85
CA ALA A 145 -5.75 11.35 -3.10
C ALA A 145 -5.59 9.85 -2.85
N ILE A 146 -5.81 9.42 -1.61
CA ILE A 146 -5.95 8.00 -1.27
C ILE A 146 -7.38 7.56 -1.63
N ILE A 147 -7.50 6.60 -2.55
CA ILE A 147 -8.80 6.17 -3.11
C ILE A 147 -9.31 4.84 -2.58
N GLY A 148 -8.53 4.14 -1.74
CA GLY A 148 -8.93 2.87 -1.16
C GLY A 148 -7.82 2.19 -0.40
N ASP A 149 -8.19 1.11 0.29
CA ASP A 149 -7.28 0.19 0.97
C ASP A 149 -7.19 -1.11 0.16
N THR A 150 -5.96 -1.50 -0.16
CA THR A 150 -5.66 -2.69 -0.97
C THR A 150 -5.46 -3.94 -0.12
N LEU A 151 -5.19 -3.78 1.17
CA LEU A 151 -4.88 -4.88 2.08
C LEU A 151 -5.92 -4.94 3.18
N LYS A 152 -6.77 -5.96 3.13
CA LYS A 152 -7.82 -6.16 4.14
C LYS A 152 -7.20 -6.32 5.53
N GLY A 153 -7.49 -5.37 6.42
CA GLY A 153 -6.92 -5.33 7.77
C GLY A 153 -5.63 -4.52 7.87
N GLY A 154 -5.21 -3.87 6.78
CA GLY A 154 -3.97 -3.11 6.67
C GLY A 154 -2.73 -4.00 6.65
N ALA A 155 -1.57 -3.35 6.52
CA ALA A 155 -0.28 -3.98 6.67
C ALA A 155 0.41 -3.55 7.96
N VAL A 156 1.15 -4.48 8.57
CA VAL A 156 2.00 -4.22 9.73
C VAL A 156 3.45 -4.23 9.27
N GLN A 157 4.21 -3.22 9.68
CA GLN A 157 5.66 -3.22 9.61
C GLN A 157 6.22 -3.07 11.01
N GLY A 158 7.41 -3.60 11.22
CA GLY A 158 8.17 -3.42 12.44
C GLY A 158 9.56 -4.00 12.30
N TRP A 159 10.33 -3.91 13.37
CA TRP A 159 11.55 -4.68 13.51
C TRP A 159 11.20 -6.04 14.10
N TYR A 160 11.79 -7.09 13.54
CA TYR A 160 11.52 -8.46 13.92
C TYR A 160 12.80 -9.12 14.40
N VAL A 161 12.67 -9.97 15.43
CA VAL A 161 13.73 -10.84 15.92
C VAL A 161 13.33 -12.29 15.57
N PRO A 162 14.27 -13.15 15.14
CA PRO A 162 13.95 -14.54 14.84
C PRO A 162 13.39 -15.30 16.05
N ASP A 163 12.42 -16.17 15.84
CA ASP A 163 11.73 -16.94 16.90
C ASP A 163 12.72 -17.73 17.79
N TYR A 164 13.77 -18.30 17.21
CA TYR A 164 14.79 -19.02 18.00
C TYR A 164 15.57 -18.09 18.96
N VAL A 165 15.78 -16.82 18.59
CA VAL A 165 16.41 -15.83 19.48
C VAL A 165 15.43 -15.47 20.59
N GLN A 166 14.16 -15.25 20.26
CA GLN A 166 13.13 -14.93 21.25
C GLN A 166 12.96 -16.05 22.29
N LYS A 167 13.00 -17.32 21.87
CA LYS A 167 12.92 -18.49 22.75
C LYS A 167 14.12 -18.61 23.68
N ALA A 168 15.32 -18.30 23.20
CA ALA A 168 16.55 -18.34 24.00
C ALA A 168 16.67 -17.12 24.95
N TYR A 169 16.08 -16.00 24.56
CA TYR A 169 16.16 -14.73 25.29
C TYR A 169 14.75 -14.15 25.49
N PRO A 170 13.93 -14.75 26.36
CA PRO A 170 12.52 -14.35 26.55
C PRO A 170 12.35 -12.92 27.09
N ASP A 171 13.40 -12.33 27.66
CA ASP A 171 13.42 -10.95 28.15
C ASP A 171 13.72 -9.90 27.06
N LEU A 172 14.02 -10.32 25.83
CA LEU A 172 14.08 -9.43 24.66
C LEU A 172 12.66 -9.19 24.17
N LYS A 173 11.97 -8.15 24.67
CA LYS A 173 10.56 -7.88 24.33
C LYS A 173 10.32 -6.50 23.72
N THR A 174 11.25 -5.58 23.93
CA THR A 174 11.12 -4.18 23.55
C THR A 174 12.31 -3.74 22.71
N VAL A 175 12.14 -2.64 21.97
CA VAL A 175 13.23 -2.03 21.22
C VAL A 175 14.38 -1.61 22.14
N GLN A 176 14.09 -1.19 23.37
CA GLN A 176 15.09 -0.81 24.37
C GLN A 176 15.95 -2.00 24.82
N ASP A 177 15.40 -3.21 24.80
CA ASP A 177 16.15 -4.42 25.17
C ASP A 177 17.26 -4.74 24.17
N LEU A 178 17.12 -4.33 22.91
CA LEU A 178 18.09 -4.61 21.84
C LEU A 178 19.51 -4.15 22.20
N ALA A 179 19.68 -3.06 22.96
CA ALA A 179 20.99 -2.61 23.41
C ALA A 179 21.70 -3.67 24.29
N ARG A 180 20.96 -4.33 25.20
CA ARG A 180 21.49 -5.38 26.09
C ARG A 180 21.86 -6.64 25.34
N TYR A 181 21.20 -6.89 24.20
CA TYR A 181 21.34 -8.09 23.39
C TYR A 181 22.09 -7.87 22.07
N ALA A 182 22.73 -6.71 21.87
CA ALA A 182 23.44 -6.36 20.63
C ALA A 182 24.45 -7.43 20.17
N ARG A 183 25.13 -8.07 21.12
CA ARG A 183 26.09 -9.16 20.84
C ARG A 183 25.49 -10.38 20.10
N LEU A 184 24.17 -10.52 20.07
CA LEU A 184 23.49 -11.61 19.38
C LEU A 184 23.40 -11.39 17.86
N PHE A 185 23.60 -10.16 17.40
CA PHE A 185 23.42 -9.77 15.99
C PHE A 185 24.72 -9.19 15.42
N PRO A 186 25.86 -9.89 15.48
CA PRO A 186 27.14 -9.30 15.11
C PRO A 186 27.15 -8.79 13.66
N ASP A 187 27.68 -7.58 13.47
CA ASP A 187 27.95 -7.03 12.14
C ASP A 187 29.35 -7.47 11.67
N PRO A 188 29.46 -8.34 10.65
CA PRO A 188 30.75 -8.75 10.11
C PRO A 188 31.49 -7.60 9.41
N GLU A 189 30.79 -6.54 9.00
CA GLU A 189 31.39 -5.38 8.33
C GLU A 189 31.83 -4.30 9.32
N LYS A 190 31.30 -4.33 10.55
CA LYS A 190 31.65 -3.39 11.63
C LYS A 190 31.85 -4.12 12.97
N PRO A 191 33.07 -4.63 13.24
CA PRO A 191 33.39 -5.29 14.50
C PRO A 191 33.03 -4.42 15.71
N GLY A 192 32.37 -5.02 16.70
CA GLY A 192 31.91 -4.34 17.92
C GLY A 192 30.52 -3.69 17.80
N LYS A 193 29.89 -3.74 16.62
CA LYS A 193 28.49 -3.34 16.43
C LYS A 193 27.58 -4.52 16.08
N ALA A 194 26.31 -4.34 16.38
CA ALA A 194 25.22 -5.17 15.91
C ALA A 194 24.70 -4.69 14.55
N ARG A 195 24.17 -5.59 13.73
CA ARG A 195 23.59 -5.27 12.42
C ARG A 195 22.08 -5.21 12.49
N LEU A 196 21.50 -4.07 12.12
CA LEU A 196 20.09 -4.00 11.75
C LEU A 196 19.97 -4.27 10.25
N LEU A 197 19.25 -5.33 9.88
CA LEU A 197 18.89 -5.56 8.48
C LEU A 197 17.77 -4.58 8.09
N ASN A 198 18.18 -3.43 7.54
CA ASN A 198 17.28 -2.35 7.14
C ASN A 198 16.63 -2.64 5.76
N CYS A 199 15.75 -1.73 5.32
CA CYS A 199 15.17 -1.73 3.99
C CYS A 199 16.22 -1.55 2.88
N PRO A 200 15.92 -2.00 1.65
CA PRO A 200 16.73 -1.71 0.48
C PRO A 200 16.98 -0.22 0.29
N SER A 201 18.13 0.10 -0.31
CA SER A 201 18.50 1.49 -0.54
C SER A 201 17.50 2.20 -1.47
N GLY A 202 17.12 3.43 -1.11
CA GLY A 202 16.15 4.23 -1.85
C GLY A 202 14.69 3.98 -1.46
N TRP A 203 14.42 2.99 -0.60
CA TRP A 203 13.10 2.84 0.01
C TRP A 203 12.91 3.87 1.12
N VAL A 204 11.70 4.41 1.23
CA VAL A 204 11.38 5.41 2.27
C VAL A 204 11.58 4.83 3.69
N CYS A 205 11.37 3.53 3.88
CA CYS A 205 11.59 2.88 5.18
C CYS A 205 13.07 2.78 5.58
N GLU A 206 14.02 2.86 4.64
CA GLU A 206 15.46 2.93 4.96
C GLU A 206 15.76 4.17 5.81
N THR A 207 15.30 5.33 5.32
CA THR A 207 15.48 6.62 6.00
C THR A 207 14.69 6.66 7.31
N PHE A 208 13.46 6.12 7.32
CA PHE A 208 12.65 6.00 8.53
C PHE A 208 13.35 5.19 9.62
N ASN A 209 13.82 3.99 9.29
CA ASN A 209 14.52 3.11 10.24
C ASN A 209 15.84 3.71 10.72
N THR A 210 16.58 4.39 9.83
CA THR A 210 17.81 5.11 10.22
C THR A 210 17.54 6.17 11.27
N ARG A 211 16.45 6.94 11.11
CA ARG A 211 16.01 7.94 12.09
C ARG A 211 15.49 7.28 13.36
N LEU A 212 14.74 6.19 13.24
CA LEU A 212 14.22 5.44 14.38
C LEU A 212 15.36 4.88 15.24
N LEU A 213 16.40 4.31 14.63
CA LEU A 213 17.59 3.80 15.32
C LEU A 213 18.32 4.88 16.11
N LYS A 214 18.38 6.11 15.56
CA LYS A 214 18.92 7.27 16.26
C LYS A 214 18.03 7.69 17.42
N ASN A 215 16.72 7.78 17.19
CA ASN A 215 15.77 8.25 18.19
C ASN A 215 15.59 7.28 19.36
N THR A 216 15.83 5.99 19.15
CA THR A 216 15.81 4.97 20.21
C THR A 216 17.13 4.87 20.98
N GLY A 217 18.16 5.63 20.59
CA GLY A 217 19.49 5.60 21.20
C GLY A 217 20.34 4.39 20.82
N LEU A 218 19.92 3.60 19.83
CA LEU A 218 20.58 2.36 19.44
C LEU A 218 21.76 2.56 18.48
N SER A 219 21.95 3.73 17.86
CA SER A 219 23.05 4.00 16.91
C SER A 219 24.46 3.77 17.46
N GLY A 220 24.63 3.77 18.79
CA GLY A 220 25.91 3.42 19.42
C GLY A 220 26.21 1.92 19.32
N ALA A 221 25.20 1.07 19.47
CA ALA A 221 25.32 -0.37 19.51
C ALA A 221 25.02 -1.04 18.17
N TYR A 222 24.19 -0.43 17.33
CA TYR A 222 23.75 -0.96 16.03
C TYR A 222 24.26 -0.11 14.87
N ASN A 223 24.42 -0.77 13.73
CA ASN A 223 24.65 -0.20 12.41
C ASN A 223 23.40 -0.42 11.54
#